data_AF-A0A2N7S2D0-F1
#
_entry.id   AF-A0A2N7S2D0-F1
#
_cell.length_a   1.000
_cell.length_b   1.000
_cell.length_c   1.000
_cell.angle_alpha   90.00
_cell.angle_beta   90.00
_cell.angle_gamma   90.00
#
_symmetry.space_group_name_H-M   'P 1'
#
loop_
_entity.id
_entity.type
_entity.pdbx_description
1 polymer ?
#
loop_
_entity_poly.entity_id
_entity_poly.type
_entity_poly.pdbx_seq_one_letter_code
_entity_poly.pdbx_strand_id
1 'polypeptide(L)'
;MPGPEQARLPSLAWAITGQLTTGAIKCLIALVLAWICSWWITLDTDFGRIALCLVISSIVSEIVGAIIARPMVLKEGRSNPGGVPFAVLPFTAGLVISFVASYALTGSMHDSLLAASLIAVCNAAEIFWLKLWEKGPTPEEEQARFSEFKAMTKEHFADDVAQIKSRARDKTREKYYRKKARQEAKSNQRNYQSDENS
;
A
#
# COMPACT_ATOMS: atom_id res chain seq x y z
N MET A 1 -13.84 22.15 -15.84
CA MET A 1 -12.44 21.98 -15.41
C MET A 1 -12.48 21.59 -13.94
N PRO A 2 -12.02 20.38 -13.54
CA PRO A 2 -11.95 20.05 -12.12
C PRO A 2 -10.73 20.76 -11.51
N GLY A 3 -10.96 21.48 -10.41
CA GLY A 3 -9.96 22.28 -9.71
C GLY A 3 -8.85 21.45 -9.04
N PRO A 4 -7.81 22.11 -8.50
CA PRO A 4 -6.66 21.43 -7.89
C PRO A 4 -7.16 20.53 -6.76
N GLU A 5 -6.93 19.22 -6.88
CA GLU A 5 -7.09 18.29 -5.78
C GLU A 5 -6.16 18.74 -4.65
N GLN A 6 -6.72 19.46 -3.68
CA GLN A 6 -6.09 19.67 -2.38
C GLN A 6 -5.61 18.32 -1.88
N ALA A 7 -4.31 18.19 -1.58
CA ALA A 7 -3.70 17.02 -1.00
C ALA A 7 -4.51 16.58 0.23
N ARG A 8 -5.44 15.66 0.00
CA ARG A 8 -6.45 15.29 0.98
C ARG A 8 -5.75 14.36 1.94
N LEU A 9 -5.32 14.88 3.08
CA LEU A 9 -4.69 14.10 4.15
C LEU A 9 -5.49 12.80 4.34
N PRO A 10 -4.81 11.63 4.37
CA PRO A 10 -5.49 10.34 4.36
C PRO A 10 -6.47 10.26 5.53
N SER A 11 -7.68 9.74 5.25
CA SER A 11 -8.66 9.50 6.32
C SER A 11 -8.10 8.50 7.33
N LEU A 12 -8.62 8.51 8.56
CA LEU A 12 -8.14 7.62 9.64
C LEU A 12 -8.15 6.14 9.20
N ALA A 13 -9.16 5.73 8.42
CA ALA A 13 -9.24 4.40 7.84
C ALA A 13 -8.06 4.06 6.92
N TRP A 14 -7.64 5.00 6.06
CA TRP A 14 -6.47 4.81 5.20
C TRP A 14 -5.16 4.75 5.98
N ALA A 15 -5.01 5.58 7.03
CA ALA A 15 -3.84 5.53 7.90
C ALA A 15 -3.74 4.19 8.65
N ILE A 16 -4.85 3.72 9.23
CA ILE A 16 -4.92 2.39 9.87
C ILE A 16 -4.60 1.28 8.87
N THR A 17 -5.13 1.37 7.64
CA THR A 17 -4.89 0.33 6.62
C THR A 17 -3.41 0.25 6.26
N GLY A 18 -2.73 1.40 6.07
CA GLY A 18 -1.30 1.43 5.79
C GLY A 18 -0.43 0.92 6.95
N GLN A 19 -0.80 1.24 8.19
CA GLN A 19 -0.11 0.68 9.35
C GLN A 19 -0.38 -0.80 9.55
N LEU A 20 -1.60 -1.28 9.29
CA LEU A 20 -1.91 -2.71 9.34
C LEU A 20 -1.15 -3.50 8.28
N THR A 21 -0.99 -2.98 7.05
CA THR A 21 -0.18 -3.67 6.03
C THR A 21 1.28 -3.78 6.44
N THR A 22 1.82 -2.73 7.04
CA THR A 22 3.22 -2.72 7.51
C THR A 22 3.37 -3.62 8.74
N GLY A 23 2.39 -3.58 9.65
CA GLY A 23 2.29 -4.43 10.83
C GLY A 23 2.15 -5.91 10.51
N ALA A 24 1.46 -6.28 9.43
CA ALA A 24 1.37 -7.67 9.00
C ALA A 24 2.75 -8.23 8.63
N ILE A 25 3.56 -7.45 7.91
CA ILE A 25 4.94 -7.82 7.57
C ILE A 25 5.79 -7.95 8.85
N LYS A 26 5.71 -6.96 9.76
CA LYS A 26 6.42 -7.02 11.05
C LYS A 26 6.01 -8.23 11.88
N CYS A 27 4.72 -8.56 11.93
CA CYS A 27 4.21 -9.70 12.66
C CYS A 27 4.79 -11.01 12.11
N LEU A 28 4.87 -11.17 10.78
CA LEU A 28 5.50 -12.35 10.17
C LEU A 28 6.99 -12.43 10.53
N ILE A 29 7.71 -11.30 10.48
CA ILE A 29 9.12 -11.24 10.88
C ILE A 29 9.26 -11.61 12.37
N ALA A 30 8.43 -11.05 13.24
CA ALA A 30 8.44 -11.33 14.67
C ALA A 30 8.15 -12.80 14.98
N LEU A 31 7.25 -13.45 14.23
CA LEU A 31 6.96 -14.88 14.34
C LEU A 31 8.15 -15.74 13.91
N VAL A 32 8.83 -15.38 12.83
CA VAL A 32 10.05 -16.08 12.38
C VAL A 32 11.17 -15.90 13.40
N LEU A 33 11.33 -14.71 13.96
CA LEU A 33 12.31 -14.46 15.02
C LEU A 33 11.97 -15.25 16.29
N ALA A 34 10.69 -15.28 16.70
CA ALA A 34 10.23 -16.08 17.84
C ALA A 34 10.51 -17.57 17.62
N TRP A 35 10.27 -18.07 16.40
CA TRP A 35 10.57 -19.44 16.03
C TRP A 35 12.07 -19.71 16.18
N ILE A 36 12.94 -18.84 15.66
CA ILE A 36 14.40 -19.00 15.77
C ILE A 36 14.83 -18.96 17.25
N CYS A 37 14.25 -18.04 18.04
CA CYS A 37 14.52 -17.94 19.47
C CYS A 37 14.10 -19.21 20.22
N SER A 38 13.03 -19.88 19.82
CA SER A 38 12.57 -21.13 20.46
C SER A 38 13.58 -22.27 20.42
N TRP A 39 14.57 -22.22 19.51
CA TRP A 39 15.65 -23.21 19.46
C TRP A 39 16.70 -23.03 20.56
N TRP A 40 16.81 -21.83 21.12
CA TRP A 40 17.85 -21.44 22.07
C TRP A 40 17.31 -21.04 23.44
N ILE A 41 16.04 -20.62 23.51
CA ILE A 41 15.39 -20.10 24.70
C ILE A 41 14.30 -21.07 25.14
N THR A 42 14.33 -21.48 26.42
CA THR A 42 13.23 -22.21 27.05
C THR A 42 12.07 -21.26 27.28
N LEU A 43 10.93 -21.56 26.65
CA LEU A 43 9.69 -20.80 26.80
C LEU A 43 8.90 -21.39 27.96
N ASP A 44 8.31 -20.54 28.81
CA ASP A 44 7.45 -21.02 29.90
C ASP A 44 6.13 -21.56 29.36
N THR A 45 5.71 -21.01 28.21
CA THR A 45 4.44 -21.30 27.56
C THR A 45 4.66 -21.95 26.18
N ASP A 46 3.67 -22.73 25.71
CA ASP A 46 3.63 -23.26 24.35
C ASP A 46 3.80 -22.16 23.29
N PHE A 47 4.58 -22.48 22.24
CA PHE A 47 4.88 -21.55 21.15
C PHE A 47 3.62 -20.99 20.49
N GLY A 48 2.53 -21.76 20.38
CA GLY A 48 1.27 -21.30 19.82
C GLY A 48 0.65 -20.14 20.59
N ARG A 49 0.79 -20.11 21.91
CA ARG A 49 0.32 -18.99 22.73
C ARG A 49 1.18 -17.75 22.55
N ILE A 50 2.50 -17.90 22.43
CA ILE A 50 3.41 -16.78 22.15
C ILE A 50 3.13 -16.20 20.76
N ALA A 51 2.92 -17.05 19.76
CA ALA A 51 2.53 -16.63 18.42
C ALA A 51 1.21 -15.82 18.43
N LEU A 52 0.21 -16.31 19.16
CA LEU A 52 -1.06 -15.59 19.33
C LEU A 52 -0.86 -14.23 20.03
N CYS A 53 -0.01 -14.17 21.07
CA CYS A 53 0.33 -12.93 21.76
C CYS A 53 0.99 -11.92 20.81
N LEU A 54 1.93 -12.36 19.98
CA LEU A 54 2.61 -11.51 19.00
C LEU A 54 1.63 -10.95 17.97
N VAL A 55 0.68 -11.76 17.49
CA VAL A 55 -0.36 -11.31 16.55
C VAL A 55 -1.26 -10.25 17.19
N ILE A 56 -1.81 -10.52 18.37
CA ILE A 56 -2.70 -9.59 19.08
C ILE A 56 -1.95 -8.29 19.41
N SER A 57 -0.75 -8.40 19.96
CA SER A 57 0.09 -7.26 20.32
C SER A 57 0.42 -6.40 19.09
N SER A 58 0.76 -7.03 17.96
CA SER A 58 1.05 -6.34 16.71
C SER A 58 -0.16 -5.54 16.23
N ILE A 59 -1.34 -6.17 16.17
CA ILE A 59 -2.59 -5.49 15.73
C ILE A 59 -2.90 -4.29 16.63
N VAL A 60 -2.88 -4.49 17.95
CA VAL A 60 -3.19 -3.41 18.91
C VAL A 60 -2.16 -2.30 18.82
N SER A 61 -0.87 -2.63 18.73
CA SER A 61 0.21 -1.64 18.63
C SER A 61 0.10 -0.77 17.37
N GLU A 62 -0.30 -1.33 16.24
CA GLU A 62 -0.46 -0.58 14.98
C GLU A 62 -1.69 0.33 15.01
N ILE A 63 -2.81 -0.15 15.59
CA ILE A 63 -4.00 0.69 15.78
C ILE A 63 -3.67 1.89 16.68
N VAL A 64 -2.99 1.64 17.80
CA VAL A 64 -2.60 2.71 18.73
C VAL A 64 -1.57 3.63 18.09
N GLY A 65 -0.60 3.08 17.35
CA GLY A 65 0.37 3.86 16.58
C GLY A 65 -0.30 4.81 15.60
N ALA A 66 -1.33 4.35 14.88
CA ALA A 66 -2.10 5.18 13.95
C ALA A 66 -2.85 6.32 14.65
N ILE A 67 -3.38 6.04 15.83
CA ILE A 67 -4.06 7.06 16.65
C ILE A 67 -3.07 8.11 17.15
N ILE A 68 -1.86 7.70 17.57
CA ILE A 68 -0.80 8.61 18.04
C ILE A 68 -0.23 9.45 16.89
N ALA A 69 -0.02 8.86 15.71
CA ALA A 69 0.53 9.54 14.55
C ALA A 69 -0.41 10.62 13.99
N ARG A 70 -1.72 10.37 14.02
CA ARG A 70 -2.74 11.25 13.41
C ARG A 70 -2.72 12.71 13.87
N PRO A 71 -2.70 13.05 15.18
CA PRO A 71 -2.65 14.45 15.60
C PRO A 71 -1.35 15.15 15.14
N MET A 72 -0.24 14.42 15.03
CA MET A 72 1.04 14.97 14.57
C MET A 72 1.00 15.28 13.06
N VAL A 73 0.43 14.36 12.27
CA VAL A 73 0.19 14.55 10.82
C VAL A 73 -0.74 15.75 10.58
N LEU A 74 -1.82 15.86 11.36
CA LEU A 74 -2.77 16.99 11.24
C LEU A 74 -2.16 18.33 11.67
N LYS A 75 -1.29 18.34 12.69
CA LYS A 75 -0.64 19.56 13.18
C LYS A 75 0.40 20.10 12.20
N GLU A 76 1.23 19.22 11.62
CA GLU A 76 2.28 19.66 10.69
C GLU A 76 1.81 19.74 9.23
N GLY A 77 0.64 19.18 8.89
CA GLY A 77 0.10 19.20 7.53
C GLY A 77 0.93 18.39 6.53
N ARG A 78 1.71 17.40 7.01
CA ARG A 78 2.63 16.58 6.21
C ARG A 78 2.31 15.11 6.40
N SER A 79 2.41 14.33 5.33
CA SER A 79 2.21 12.87 5.33
C SER A 79 3.16 12.16 6.31
N ASN A 80 4.41 12.63 6.40
CA ASN A 80 5.37 12.26 7.44
C ASN A 80 5.88 13.53 8.16
N PRO A 81 5.34 13.87 9.35
CA PRO A 81 5.76 15.04 10.11
C PRO A 81 7.24 14.95 10.55
N GLY A 82 7.77 13.73 10.66
CA GLY A 82 9.13 13.45 11.10
C GLY A 82 9.43 13.93 12.53
N GLY A 83 10.70 13.87 12.90
CA GLY A 83 11.19 14.28 14.21
C GLY A 83 11.19 13.16 15.26
N VAL A 84 12.05 13.32 16.26
CA VAL A 84 12.27 12.32 17.33
C VAL A 84 10.97 11.92 18.05
N PRO A 85 10.03 12.83 18.39
CA PRO A 85 8.79 12.44 19.05
C PRO A 85 7.91 11.53 18.18
N PHE A 86 7.94 11.70 16.86
CA PHE A 86 7.17 10.88 15.94
C PHE A 86 7.71 9.45 15.83
N ALA A 87 9.01 9.26 16.03
CA ALA A 87 9.62 7.93 16.11
C ALA A 87 9.47 7.29 17.51
N VAL A 88 9.69 8.06 18.58
CA VAL A 88 9.78 7.52 19.95
C VAL A 88 8.41 7.19 20.55
N LEU A 89 7.37 8.00 20.28
CA LEU A 89 6.04 7.78 20.86
C LEU A 89 5.39 6.46 20.40
N PRO A 90 5.25 6.17 19.09
CA PRO A 90 4.69 4.89 18.66
C PRO A 90 5.58 3.71 19.05
N PHE A 91 6.91 3.89 19.07
CA PHE A 91 7.84 2.87 19.54
C PHE A 91 7.60 2.47 20.99
N THR A 92 7.57 3.46 21.90
CA THR A 92 7.36 3.21 23.33
C THR A 92 5.96 2.69 23.63
N ALA A 93 4.93 3.20 22.94
CA ALA A 93 3.58 2.66 23.03
C ALA A 93 3.53 1.18 22.59
N GLY A 94 4.17 0.83 21.47
CA GLY A 94 4.25 -0.54 20.99
C GLY A 94 4.93 -1.49 21.98
N LEU A 95 5.99 -1.05 22.67
CA LEU A 95 6.65 -1.83 23.72
C LEU A 95 5.72 -2.11 24.90
N VAL A 96 5.09 -1.07 25.44
CA VAL A 96 4.21 -1.19 26.60
C VAL A 96 3.01 -2.08 26.28
N ILE A 97 2.38 -1.87 25.11
CA ILE A 97 1.25 -2.68 24.65
C ILE A 97 1.66 -4.14 24.52
N SER A 98 2.80 -4.42 23.88
CA SER A 98 3.25 -5.80 23.66
C SER A 98 3.57 -6.51 24.97
N PHE A 99 4.19 -5.80 25.92
CA PHE A 99 4.45 -6.34 27.25
C PHE A 99 3.15 -6.64 28.01
N VAL A 100 2.24 -5.65 28.11
CA VAL A 100 0.99 -5.79 28.87
C VAL A 100 0.08 -6.85 28.27
N ALA A 101 -0.08 -6.88 26.94
CA ALA A 101 -0.90 -7.86 26.25
C ALA A 101 -0.34 -9.28 26.42
N SER A 102 0.97 -9.46 26.27
CA SER A 102 1.61 -10.76 26.45
C SER A 102 1.53 -11.23 27.90
N TYR A 103 1.68 -10.32 28.87
CA TYR A 103 1.56 -10.65 30.29
C TYR A 103 0.15 -11.05 30.67
N ALA A 104 -0.85 -10.33 30.14
CA ALA A 104 -2.26 -10.65 30.36
C ALA A 104 -2.65 -12.03 29.82
N LEU A 105 -2.02 -12.50 28.74
CA LEU A 105 -2.32 -13.80 28.12
C LEU A 105 -1.51 -14.96 28.70
N THR A 106 -0.24 -14.74 29.04
CA THR A 106 0.69 -15.80 29.47
C THR A 106 0.85 -15.87 30.98
N GLY A 107 0.70 -14.75 31.68
CA GLY A 107 1.05 -14.61 33.10
C GLY A 107 2.55 -14.69 33.39
N SER A 108 3.41 -14.85 32.37
CA SER A 108 4.87 -14.94 32.53
C SER A 108 5.54 -13.62 32.18
N MET A 109 6.37 -13.12 33.10
CA MET A 109 7.24 -11.97 32.82
C MET A 109 8.29 -12.29 31.75
N HIS A 110 8.80 -13.53 31.73
CA HIS A 110 9.83 -13.94 30.77
C HIS A 110 9.29 -13.93 29.34
N ASP A 111 8.14 -14.57 29.11
CA ASP A 111 7.52 -14.61 27.77
C ASP A 111 7.07 -13.22 27.30
N SER A 112 6.63 -12.37 28.25
CA SER A 112 6.24 -10.99 27.96
C SER A 112 7.43 -10.11 27.57
N LEU A 113 8.57 -10.30 28.22
CA LEU A 113 9.80 -9.60 27.89
C LEU A 113 10.33 -10.04 26.52
N LEU A 114 10.27 -11.35 26.22
CA LEU A 114 10.62 -11.87 24.91
C LEU A 114 9.73 -11.25 23.82
N ALA A 115 8.39 -11.29 24.00
CA ALA A 115 7.46 -10.73 23.03
C ALA A 115 7.68 -9.22 22.83
N ALA A 116 7.83 -8.45 23.91
CA ALA A 116 8.12 -7.03 23.82
C ALA A 116 9.44 -6.74 23.10
N SER A 117 10.49 -7.54 23.35
CA SER A 117 11.79 -7.39 22.68
C SER A 117 11.74 -7.69 21.19
N LEU A 118 10.98 -8.71 20.77
CA LEU A 118 10.81 -9.06 19.35
C LEU A 118 10.11 -7.93 18.59
N ILE A 119 9.05 -7.36 19.17
CA ILE A 119 8.37 -6.20 18.60
C ILE A 119 9.28 -4.96 18.63
N ALA A 120 10.09 -4.79 19.67
CA ALA A 120 11.09 -3.71 19.75
C ALA A 120 12.05 -3.75 18.55
N VAL A 121 12.60 -4.91 18.26
CA VAL A 121 13.54 -5.11 17.14
C VAL A 121 12.87 -4.78 15.81
N CYS A 122 11.63 -5.23 15.59
CA CYS A 122 10.88 -4.94 14.38
C CYS A 122 10.59 -3.44 14.21
N ASN A 123 10.14 -2.78 15.27
CA ASN A 123 9.84 -1.34 15.24
C ASN A 123 11.13 -0.51 15.10
N ALA A 124 12.23 -0.91 15.73
CA ALA A 124 13.51 -0.25 15.55
C ALA A 124 13.99 -0.37 14.10
N ALA A 125 13.92 -1.57 13.51
CA ALA A 125 14.29 -1.79 12.11
C ALA A 125 13.48 -0.90 11.16
N GLU A 126 12.17 -0.77 11.37
CA GLU A 126 11.33 0.16 10.60
C GLU A 126 11.76 1.62 10.77
N ILE A 127 11.97 2.08 12.02
CA ILE A 127 12.40 3.45 12.29
C ILE A 127 13.70 3.76 11.57
N PHE A 128 14.67 2.84 11.60
CA PHE A 128 15.95 2.98 10.90
C PHE A 128 15.82 2.94 9.38
N TRP A 129 14.96 2.06 8.86
CA TRP A 129 14.77 1.88 7.42
C TRP A 129 14.04 3.06 6.79
N LEU A 130 12.95 3.51 7.40
CA LEU A 130 12.13 4.62 6.92
C LEU A 130 12.65 5.99 7.38
N LYS A 131 13.68 6.00 8.23
CA LYS A 131 14.25 7.21 8.84
C LYS A 131 13.16 8.12 9.38
N LEU A 132 12.27 7.58 10.22
CA LEU A 132 11.09 8.30 10.70
C LEU A 132 11.41 9.58 11.48
N TRP A 133 12.68 9.78 11.87
CA TRP A 133 13.17 11.03 12.46
C TRP A 133 13.42 12.15 11.44
N GLU A 134 13.63 11.85 10.15
CA GLU A 134 13.73 12.84 9.09
C GLU A 134 12.33 13.31 8.67
N LYS A 135 12.19 14.62 8.44
CA LYS A 135 10.93 15.18 7.96
C LYS A 135 10.71 14.75 6.51
N GLY A 136 9.52 14.21 6.24
CA GLY A 136 9.13 13.91 4.87
C GLY A 136 8.99 15.16 4.01
N PRO A 137 8.99 14.98 2.68
CA PRO A 137 8.70 16.06 1.74
C PRO A 137 7.33 16.68 2.02
N THR A 138 7.21 17.96 1.69
CA THR A 138 5.94 18.67 1.80
C THR A 138 4.93 18.17 0.75
N PRO A 139 3.61 18.35 0.96
CA PRO A 139 2.60 17.89 -0.01
C PRO A 139 2.79 18.45 -1.42
N GLU A 140 3.32 19.67 -1.53
CA GLU A 140 3.63 20.31 -2.82
C GLU A 140 4.80 19.62 -3.52
N GLU A 141 5.85 19.24 -2.79
CA GLU A 141 6.98 18.48 -3.31
C GLU A 141 6.60 17.04 -3.69
N GLU A 142 5.72 16.40 -2.92
CA GLU A 142 5.16 15.08 -3.26
C GLU A 142 4.38 15.13 -4.57
N GLN A 143 3.53 16.15 -4.74
CA GLN A 143 2.75 16.33 -5.96
C GLN A 143 3.65 16.68 -7.16
N ALA A 144 4.70 17.49 -6.95
CA ALA A 144 5.69 17.80 -7.97
C ALA A 144 6.40 16.52 -8.45
N ARG A 145 6.91 15.70 -7.53
CA ARG A 145 7.57 14.42 -7.85
C ARG A 145 6.62 13.44 -8.53
N PHE A 146 5.37 13.35 -8.08
CA PHE A 146 4.37 12.49 -8.72
C PHE A 146 4.03 12.97 -10.12
N SER A 147 3.92 14.28 -10.32
CA SER A 147 3.68 14.89 -11.63
C SER A 147 4.85 14.67 -12.59
N GLU A 148 6.08 14.76 -12.09
CA GLU A 148 7.31 14.49 -12.84
C GLU A 148 7.40 13.00 -13.22
N PHE A 149 7.14 12.09 -12.29
CA PHE A 149 7.07 10.66 -12.58
C PHE A 149 6.00 10.34 -13.62
N LYS A 150 4.82 10.96 -13.50
CA LYS A 150 3.74 10.80 -14.46
C LYS A 150 4.11 11.38 -15.83
N ALA A 151 4.85 12.49 -15.86
CA ALA A 151 5.35 13.08 -17.10
C ALA A 151 6.36 12.15 -17.78
N MET A 152 7.37 11.67 -17.05
CA MET A 152 8.36 10.70 -17.54
C MET A 152 7.70 9.41 -18.04
N THR A 153 6.72 8.90 -17.29
CA THR A 153 5.93 7.71 -17.67
C THR A 153 5.13 7.98 -18.95
N LYS A 154 4.48 9.13 -19.03
CA LYS A 154 3.69 9.53 -20.20
C LYS A 154 4.58 9.70 -21.44
N GLU A 155 5.77 10.26 -21.30
CA GLU A 155 6.74 10.37 -22.40
C GLU A 155 7.19 8.99 -22.85
N HIS A 156 7.52 8.09 -21.93
CA HIS A 156 7.93 6.72 -22.27
C HIS A 156 6.83 5.93 -23.00
N PHE A 157 5.57 6.10 -22.60
CA PHE A 157 4.43 5.43 -23.23
C PHE A 157 3.79 6.22 -24.38
N ALA A 158 4.31 7.40 -24.73
CA ALA A 158 3.70 8.26 -25.77
C ALA A 158 3.72 7.57 -27.14
N ASP A 159 4.83 6.93 -27.50
CA ASP A 159 4.99 6.24 -28.77
C ASP A 159 4.10 4.99 -28.87
N ASP A 160 3.99 4.23 -27.77
CA ASP A 160 3.11 3.06 -27.70
C ASP A 160 1.64 3.46 -27.79
N VAL A 161 1.23 4.52 -27.11
CA VAL A 161 -0.14 5.04 -27.20
C VAL A 161 -0.44 5.56 -28.61
N ALA A 162 0.53 6.22 -29.28
CA ALA A 162 0.39 6.68 -30.64
C ALA A 162 0.24 5.50 -31.63
N GLN A 163 1.04 4.44 -31.47
CA GLN A 163 0.92 3.21 -32.26
C GLN A 163 -0.39 2.47 -32.03
N ILE A 164 -0.86 2.37 -30.78
CA ILE A 164 -2.14 1.73 -30.47
C ILE A 164 -3.29 2.52 -31.12
N LYS A 165 -3.24 3.86 -31.02
CA LYS A 165 -4.26 4.75 -31.62
C LYS A 165 -4.26 4.67 -33.15
N SER A 166 -3.08 4.59 -33.79
CA SER A 166 -2.98 4.43 -35.25
C SER A 166 -3.54 3.09 -35.70
N ARG A 167 -3.16 1.98 -35.05
CA ARG A 167 -3.71 0.64 -35.33
C ARG A 167 -5.22 0.57 -35.13
N ALA A 168 -5.76 1.21 -34.09
CA ALA A 168 -7.20 1.28 -33.86
C ALA A 168 -7.94 2.07 -34.94
N ARG A 169 -7.35 3.18 -35.41
CA ARG A 169 -7.89 3.98 -36.51
C ARG A 169 -7.89 3.21 -37.83
N ASP A 170 -6.81 2.50 -38.13
CA ASP A 170 -6.70 1.71 -39.35
C ASP A 170 -7.68 0.53 -39.37
N LYS A 171 -7.83 -0.20 -38.25
CA LYS A 171 -8.84 -1.27 -38.12
C LYS A 171 -10.28 -0.75 -38.30
N THR A 172 -10.56 0.46 -37.79
CA THR A 172 -11.88 1.08 -37.94
C THR A 172 -12.13 1.46 -39.40
N ARG A 173 -11.13 2.05 -40.05
CA ARG A 173 -11.18 2.43 -41.47
C ARG A 173 -11.38 1.21 -42.37
N GLU A 174 -10.64 0.13 -42.13
CA GLU A 174 -10.75 -1.12 -42.87
C GLU A 174 -12.15 -1.75 -42.72
N LYS A 175 -12.70 -1.78 -41.50
CA LYS A 175 -14.08 -2.24 -41.27
C LYS A 175 -15.12 -1.41 -42.04
N TYR A 176 -14.93 -0.10 -42.12
CA TYR A 176 -15.83 0.79 -42.86
C TYR A 176 -15.82 0.46 -44.37
N TYR A 177 -14.64 0.41 -45.00
CA TYR A 177 -14.53 0.09 -46.42
C TYR A 177 -14.99 -1.33 -46.76
N ARG A 178 -14.72 -2.31 -45.89
CA ARG A 178 -15.20 -3.68 -46.07
C ARG A 178 -16.73 -3.77 -46.02
N LYS A 179 -17.38 -2.97 -45.15
CA LYS A 179 -18.85 -2.89 -45.12
C LYS A 179 -19.40 -2.24 -46.39
N LYS A 180 -18.78 -1.15 -46.85
CA LYS A 180 -19.18 -0.45 -48.08
C LYS A 180 -19.07 -1.36 -49.31
N ALA A 181 -17.94 -2.04 -49.50
CA ALA A 181 -17.74 -2.98 -50.61
C ALA A 181 -18.75 -4.14 -50.58
N ARG A 182 -19.10 -4.65 -49.39
CA ARG A 182 -20.15 -5.67 -49.25
C ARG A 182 -21.55 -5.16 -49.62
N GLN A 183 -21.85 -3.90 -49.35
CA GLN A 183 -23.13 -3.30 -49.73
C GLN A 183 -23.19 -3.07 -51.25
N GLU A 184 -22.11 -2.56 -51.85
CA GLU A 184 -21.99 -2.35 -53.30
C GLU A 184 -22.08 -3.68 -54.07
N ALA A 185 -21.42 -4.74 -53.59
CA ALA A 185 -21.53 -6.07 -54.20
C ALA A 185 -22.96 -6.62 -54.14
N LYS A 186 -23.66 -6.41 -53.00
CA LYS A 186 -25.06 -6.82 -52.83
C LYS A 186 -26.03 -6.01 -53.68
N SER A 187 -25.78 -4.72 -53.91
CA SER A 187 -26.61 -3.90 -54.80
C SER A 187 -26.40 -4.27 -56.27
N ASN A 188 -25.15 -4.51 -56.69
CA ASN A 188 -24.85 -4.97 -58.04
C ASN A 188 -25.50 -6.32 -58.33
N GLN A 189 -25.39 -7.30 -57.43
CA GLN A 189 -26.07 -8.60 -57.61
C GLN A 189 -27.59 -8.45 -57.73
N ARG A 190 -28.19 -7.53 -56.97
CA ARG A 190 -29.64 -7.27 -57.02
C ARG A 190 -30.07 -6.65 -58.36
N ASN A 191 -29.27 -5.75 -58.92
CA ASN A 191 -29.53 -5.17 -60.24
C ASN A 191 -29.39 -6.23 -61.35
N TYR A 192 -28.32 -7.05 -61.33
CA TYR A 192 -28.15 -8.13 -62.30
C TYR A 192 -29.31 -9.14 -62.28
N GLN A 193 -29.81 -9.51 -61.10
CA GLN A 193 -30.97 -10.41 -60.99
C GLN A 193 -32.31 -9.76 -61.40
N SER A 194 -32.39 -8.43 -61.41
CA SER A 194 -33.56 -7.70 -61.88
C SER A 194 -33.57 -7.56 -63.40
N ASP A 195 -32.39 -7.41 -64.01
CA ASP A 195 -32.21 -7.35 -65.47
C ASP A 195 -32.39 -8.73 -66.14
N GLU A 196 -32.10 -9.82 -65.43
CA GLU A 196 -32.26 -11.20 -65.94
C GLU A 196 -33.72 -11.72 -65.85
N ASN A 197 -34.57 -11.05 -65.07
CA ASN A 197 -36.00 -11.40 -64.89
C ASN A 197 -36.98 -10.44 -65.61
N SER A 198 -36.47 -9.53 -66.44
CA SER A 198 -37.27 -8.58 -67.23
C SER A 198 -37.21 -8.89 -68.72
#